data_AF-A0A8T1AJ20-F1
#
_entry.id   AF-A0A8T1AJ20-F1
#
_cell.length_a   1.000
_cell.length_b   1.000
_cell.length_c   1.000
_cell.angle_alpha   90.00
_cell.angle_beta   90.00
_cell.angle_gamma   90.00
#
_symmetry.space_group_name_H-M   'P 1'
#
loop_
_entity.id
_entity.type
_entity.pdbx_description
1 polymer ?
#
loop_
_entity_poly.entity_id
_entity_poly.type
_entity_poly.pdbx_seq_one_letter_code
_entity_poly.pdbx_strand_id
1 'polypeptide(L)'
;MMPTKAVGRCSVRRWMAALVALGLLSVGLLSYRMASLSLLSLPQFRDFRRNPRPRTSPPTYMLVRAIGNALPPRHDPARALQNLRFTLEHEQLEDEELATHWVLNRLVDEEVARQLRDLLTEFGADFTELPLDLNEYAQAPFHVVVEDHGVDQVHIEATGEDQWTKNQNFNAVYGSKNRYALGINVARNLMLDIARNSGARWLLPWDQACFLTREAWGQFKHDLDNAPRHQKYFMSFMDRLQEENENVFAPSFTANPWEEPQIIFRNDSIERFDEQLRYGQRDKAALLIRLQVSGVWDGWGWSSWEQRRTYANVSKDVTGPEAVPRTGYVLRLYSGLTSSVEANSPSAGFWREIRRAKGVIALLDKLEERVMREVYDYHSNKLLVYDETLLQTFMEKADTDEGKQLVSSLIHDADRALRVSKPWAITSNKALDPKRDPRMFSNFFDYKEETLDDGEMLREMAYNTTALALAWRLTDNKQYARQAVAFLDAWCADT
;
A
#
# COMPACT_ATOMS: atom_id res chain seq x y z
N MET A 1 -10.56 -7.47 71.79
CA MET A 1 -10.02 -6.10 71.84
C MET A 1 -8.76 -6.07 70.97
N MET A 2 -8.89 -5.62 69.72
CA MET A 2 -7.79 -5.36 68.78
C MET A 2 -8.11 -4.04 68.06
N PRO A 3 -7.13 -3.15 67.83
CA PRO A 3 -7.41 -1.82 67.29
C PRO A 3 -7.44 -1.84 65.76
N THR A 4 -8.46 -1.21 65.20
CA THR A 4 -8.59 -0.84 63.79
C THR A 4 -7.65 0.32 63.43
N LYS A 5 -6.73 0.11 62.49
CA LYS A 5 -5.95 1.19 61.86
C LYS A 5 -6.74 1.79 60.70
N ALA A 6 -7.03 3.09 60.80
CA ALA A 6 -7.55 3.90 59.71
C ALA A 6 -6.46 4.13 58.65
N VAL A 7 -6.74 3.74 57.41
CA VAL A 7 -5.91 4.10 56.24
C VAL A 7 -6.49 5.37 55.62
N GLY A 8 -5.67 6.43 55.65
CA GLY A 8 -6.06 7.78 55.26
C GLY A 8 -6.33 7.94 53.77
N ARG A 9 -7.48 8.57 53.46
CA ARG A 9 -7.78 9.19 52.17
C ARG A 9 -6.84 10.38 51.93
N CYS A 10 -5.64 10.17 51.40
CA CYS A 10 -4.80 11.28 50.90
C CYS A 10 -3.71 10.86 49.88
N SER A 11 -3.99 9.86 49.03
CA SER A 11 -3.00 9.36 48.05
C SER A 11 -3.31 9.78 46.60
N VAL A 12 -4.57 9.72 46.17
CA VAL A 12 -4.90 9.82 44.74
C VAL A 12 -4.64 11.22 44.13
N ARG A 13 -4.90 12.31 44.87
CA ARG A 13 -4.65 13.68 44.37
C ARG A 13 -3.17 14.02 44.20
N ARG A 14 -2.28 13.42 45.00
CA ARG A 14 -0.83 13.65 44.89
C ARG A 14 -0.23 12.90 43.70
N TRP A 15 -0.71 11.68 43.43
CA TRP A 15 -0.31 10.92 42.25
C TRP A 15 -0.80 11.53 40.94
N MET A 16 -2.03 12.07 40.92
CA MET A 16 -2.56 12.77 39.74
C MET A 16 -1.79 14.06 39.44
N ALA A 17 -1.42 14.84 40.48
CA ALA A 17 -0.60 16.03 40.31
C ALA A 17 0.82 15.71 39.81
N ALA A 18 1.42 14.59 40.27
CA ALA A 18 2.72 14.13 39.79
C ALA A 18 2.68 13.69 38.31
N LEU A 19 1.62 13.00 37.88
CA LEU A 19 1.43 12.59 36.48
C LEU A 19 1.21 13.79 35.55
N VAL A 20 0.45 14.79 35.99
CA VAL A 20 0.27 16.04 35.22
C VAL A 20 1.57 16.84 35.13
N ALA A 21 2.35 16.91 36.22
CA ALA A 21 3.67 17.56 36.20
C ALA A 21 4.67 16.84 35.28
N LEU A 22 4.66 15.51 35.25
CA LEU A 22 5.47 14.70 34.33
C LEU A 22 5.04 14.86 32.86
N GLY A 23 3.72 14.96 32.60
CA GLY A 23 3.19 15.25 31.28
C GLY A 23 3.52 16.66 30.77
N LEU A 24 3.54 17.67 31.65
CA LEU A 24 3.95 19.02 31.28
C LEU A 24 5.46 19.14 31.06
N LEU A 25 6.27 18.38 31.81
CA LEU A 25 7.71 18.26 31.59
C LEU A 25 8.06 17.58 30.26
N SER A 26 7.30 16.56 29.84
CA SER A 26 7.52 15.90 28.55
C SER A 26 7.13 16.80 27.37
N VAL A 27 6.06 17.58 27.48
CA VAL A 27 5.69 18.61 26.50
C VAL A 27 6.71 19.76 26.45
N GLY A 28 7.28 20.16 27.60
CA GLY A 28 8.36 21.13 27.69
C GLY A 28 9.67 20.63 27.05
N LEU A 29 10.03 19.35 27.24
CA LEU A 29 11.20 18.73 26.63
C LEU A 29 11.05 18.50 25.12
N LEU A 30 9.83 18.19 24.65
CA LEU A 30 9.49 18.08 23.22
C LEU A 30 9.53 19.45 22.53
N SER A 31 9.01 20.50 23.16
CA SER A 31 9.07 21.86 22.63
C SER A 31 10.48 22.45 22.67
N TYR A 32 11.29 22.12 23.68
CA TYR A 32 12.72 22.49 23.72
C TYR A 32 13.55 21.76 22.65
N ARG A 33 13.27 20.48 22.37
CA ARG A 33 13.90 19.74 21.25
C ARG A 33 13.49 20.29 19.88
N MET A 34 12.24 20.71 19.71
CA MET A 34 11.78 21.38 18.48
C MET A 34 12.38 22.79 18.31
N ALA A 35 12.59 23.53 19.41
CA ALA A 35 13.27 24.83 19.41
C ALA A 35 14.79 24.70 19.16
N SER A 36 15.44 23.61 19.61
CA SER A 36 16.85 23.35 19.30
C SER A 36 17.09 22.86 17.87
N LEU A 37 16.08 22.26 17.23
CA LEU A 37 16.10 21.89 15.81
C LEU A 37 15.96 23.10 14.87
N SER A 38 15.44 24.23 15.37
CA SER A 38 15.30 25.49 14.61
C SER A 38 16.52 26.41 14.72
N LEU A 39 17.54 26.05 15.51
CA LEU A 39 18.79 26.79 15.68
C LEU A 39 20.02 26.11 15.08
N LEU A 40 19.85 24.99 14.37
CA LEU A 40 20.87 24.52 13.44
C LEU A 40 20.86 25.46 12.24
N SER A 41 21.80 26.40 12.25
CA SER A 41 22.15 27.25 11.12
C SER A 41 22.18 26.41 9.84
N LEU A 42 21.19 26.61 8.98
CA LEU A 42 21.18 26.12 7.61
C LEU A 42 22.52 26.53 6.98
N PRO A 43 23.31 25.58 6.43
CA PRO A 43 24.46 25.95 5.62
C PRO A 43 23.97 26.88 4.51
N GLN A 44 24.71 27.95 4.25
CA GLN A 44 24.40 28.92 3.20
C GLN A 44 23.95 28.20 1.91
N PHE A 45 22.75 28.55 1.46
CA PHE A 45 22.21 28.13 0.17
C PHE A 45 23.25 28.40 -0.93
N ARG A 46 23.81 27.33 -1.50
CA ARG A 46 24.39 27.41 -2.84
C ARG A 46 23.22 27.44 -3.82
N ASP A 47 23.20 28.43 -4.70
CA ASP A 47 22.27 28.47 -5.84
C ASP A 47 22.50 27.23 -6.72
N PHE A 48 21.72 26.17 -6.49
CA PHE A 48 21.72 24.94 -7.29
C PHE A 48 20.74 25.02 -8.48
N ARG A 49 20.27 26.22 -8.85
CA ARG A 49 19.41 26.42 -10.03
C ARG A 49 20.19 26.13 -11.31
N ARG A 50 20.15 24.89 -11.77
CA ARG A 50 20.44 24.56 -13.17
C ARG A 50 19.22 24.97 -13.99
N ASN A 51 19.36 26.04 -14.76
CA ASN A 51 18.53 26.16 -15.96
C ASN A 51 19.01 25.09 -16.94
N PRO A 52 18.18 24.09 -17.32
CA PRO A 52 18.58 23.12 -18.33
C PRO A 52 18.92 23.89 -19.61
N ARG A 53 20.16 23.74 -20.09
CA ARG A 53 20.54 24.30 -21.39
C ARG A 53 19.73 23.53 -22.45
N PRO A 54 19.04 24.23 -23.37
CA PRO A 54 18.33 23.55 -24.45
C PRO A 54 19.34 22.73 -25.27
N ARG A 55 19.07 21.42 -25.41
CA ARG A 55 19.96 20.49 -26.10
C ARG A 55 19.78 20.62 -27.61
N THR A 56 20.90 20.65 -28.33
CA THR A 56 20.94 20.82 -29.79
C THR A 56 20.81 19.49 -30.54
N SER A 57 21.02 18.36 -29.86
CA SER A 57 20.88 17.00 -30.39
C SER A 57 20.18 16.07 -29.37
N PRO A 58 19.58 14.95 -29.83
CA PRO A 58 19.06 13.92 -28.94
C PRO A 58 20.14 13.40 -27.95
N PRO A 59 19.75 12.96 -26.74
CA PRO A 59 20.66 12.25 -25.84
C PRO A 59 21.26 11.01 -26.51
N THR A 60 22.46 10.60 -26.11
CA THR A 60 22.89 9.22 -26.34
C THR A 60 22.23 8.28 -25.32
N TYR A 61 22.10 8.74 -24.07
CA TYR A 61 21.56 7.97 -22.96
C TYR A 61 20.40 8.71 -22.29
N MET A 62 19.35 7.97 -21.95
CA MET A 62 18.24 8.48 -21.17
C MET A 62 18.05 7.64 -19.91
N LEU A 63 18.34 8.24 -18.76
CA LEU A 63 18.06 7.68 -17.45
C LEU A 63 16.69 8.15 -16.97
N VAL A 64 15.74 7.23 -16.93
CA VAL A 64 14.39 7.52 -16.43
C VAL A 64 14.20 6.79 -15.12
N ARG A 65 13.65 7.47 -14.11
CA ARG A 65 13.41 6.91 -12.77
C ARG A 65 11.95 6.98 -12.38
N ALA A 66 11.37 5.87 -11.93
CA ALA A 66 10.03 5.87 -11.36
C ALA A 66 10.06 6.02 -9.84
N ILE A 67 9.32 7.01 -9.34
CA ILE A 67 9.00 7.21 -7.93
C ILE A 67 7.61 6.65 -7.67
N GLY A 68 7.51 5.68 -6.76
CA GLY A 68 6.24 5.06 -6.37
C GLY A 68 5.88 5.32 -4.91
N ASN A 69 4.73 4.77 -4.50
CA ASN A 69 4.26 4.84 -3.12
C ASN A 69 5.27 4.20 -2.15
N ALA A 70 5.54 4.88 -1.04
CA ALA A 70 6.21 4.27 0.09
C ALA A 70 5.27 3.23 0.74
N LEU A 71 5.82 2.11 1.19
CA LEU A 71 5.07 0.97 1.73
C LEU A 71 5.54 0.64 3.15
N PRO A 72 5.15 1.38 4.20
CA PRO A 72 5.51 1.02 5.57
C PRO A 72 5.00 -0.39 5.93
N PRO A 73 5.75 -1.20 6.72
CA PRO A 73 7.02 -0.89 7.38
C PRO A 73 8.25 -1.16 6.49
N ARG A 74 8.06 -1.38 5.19
CA ARG A 74 9.16 -1.66 4.25
C ARG A 74 9.89 -0.38 3.84
N HIS A 75 9.17 0.66 3.43
CA HIS A 75 9.75 1.96 3.05
C HIS A 75 9.11 3.09 3.87
N ASP A 76 9.93 3.98 4.41
CA ASP A 76 9.49 5.20 5.08
C ASP A 76 9.33 6.34 4.05
N PRO A 77 8.16 7.01 3.96
CA PRO A 77 7.96 8.18 3.11
C PRO A 77 9.02 9.28 3.32
N ALA A 78 9.41 9.55 4.56
CA ALA A 78 10.40 10.57 4.86
C ALA A 78 11.77 10.20 4.28
N ARG A 79 12.15 8.91 4.38
CA ARG A 79 13.39 8.41 3.77
C ARG A 79 13.35 8.44 2.25
N ALA A 80 12.18 8.22 1.63
CA ALA A 80 12.05 8.32 0.18
C ALA A 80 12.35 9.75 -0.33
N LEU A 81 11.84 10.77 0.38
CA LEU A 81 12.14 12.18 0.08
C LEU A 81 13.61 12.53 0.32
N GLN A 82 14.20 12.05 1.43
CA GLN A 82 15.63 12.23 1.71
C GLN A 82 16.52 11.62 0.62
N ASN A 83 16.20 10.41 0.17
CA ASN A 83 16.94 9.74 -0.90
C ASN A 83 16.79 10.47 -2.24
N LEU A 84 15.61 10.98 -2.57
CA LEU A 84 15.43 11.80 -3.77
C LEU A 84 16.28 13.07 -3.71
N ARG A 85 16.23 13.80 -2.59
CA ARG A 85 17.06 15.01 -2.40
C ARG A 85 18.54 14.68 -2.52
N PHE A 86 18.99 13.61 -1.87
CA PHE A 86 20.38 13.15 -1.96
C PHE A 86 20.80 12.87 -3.41
N THR A 87 19.97 12.15 -4.19
CA THR A 87 20.25 11.91 -5.62
C THR A 87 20.34 13.21 -6.40
N LEU A 88 19.39 14.14 -6.20
CA LEU A 88 19.37 15.43 -6.91
C LEU A 88 20.57 16.32 -6.56
N GLU A 89 21.04 16.28 -5.32
CA GLU A 89 22.17 17.06 -4.84
C GLU A 89 23.52 16.47 -5.26
N HIS A 90 23.65 15.14 -5.27
CA HIS A 90 24.96 14.49 -5.34
C HIS A 90 25.22 13.64 -6.58
N GLU A 91 24.20 13.25 -7.34
CA GLU A 91 24.38 12.46 -8.57
C GLU A 91 24.78 13.36 -9.77
N GLN A 92 25.89 14.06 -9.61
CA GLN A 92 26.38 15.02 -10.58
C GLN A 92 27.39 14.34 -11.52
N LEU A 93 26.86 13.69 -12.57
CA LEU A 93 27.66 12.92 -13.54
C LEU A 93 28.38 13.78 -14.59
N GLU A 94 27.98 15.05 -14.75
CA GLU A 94 28.61 16.03 -15.67
C GLU A 94 28.76 15.52 -17.12
N ASP A 95 27.72 14.88 -17.66
CA ASP A 95 27.71 14.33 -19.03
C ASP A 95 26.63 15.00 -19.89
N GLU A 96 27.04 15.65 -20.99
CA GLU A 96 26.13 16.34 -21.91
C GLU A 96 25.34 15.38 -22.80
N GLU A 97 25.75 14.11 -22.93
CA GLU A 97 25.06 13.08 -23.70
C GLU A 97 23.98 12.35 -22.88
N LEU A 98 24.07 12.42 -21.55
CA LEU A 98 23.07 11.87 -20.62
C LEU A 98 21.94 12.87 -20.35
N ALA A 99 20.70 12.41 -20.51
CA ALA A 99 19.53 13.11 -19.99
C ALA A 99 18.86 12.28 -18.88
N THR A 100 18.20 12.96 -17.95
CA THR A 100 17.46 12.36 -16.84
C THR A 100 15.99 12.78 -16.88
N HIS A 101 15.09 11.89 -16.45
CA HIS A 101 13.66 12.20 -16.32
C HIS A 101 13.05 11.38 -15.18
N TRP A 102 12.04 11.92 -14.53
CA TRP A 102 11.35 11.25 -13.43
C TRP A 102 9.90 10.91 -13.79
N VAL A 103 9.41 9.78 -13.29
CA VAL A 103 8.02 9.36 -13.42
C VAL A 103 7.41 9.26 -12.03
N LEU A 104 6.42 10.09 -11.72
CA LEU A 104 5.66 9.98 -10.48
C LEU A 104 4.51 8.99 -10.72
N ASN A 105 4.59 7.82 -10.11
CA ASN A 105 3.71 6.69 -10.40
C ASN A 105 2.60 6.54 -9.33
N ARG A 106 1.40 6.99 -9.67
CA ARG A 106 0.14 6.74 -8.96
C ARG A 106 0.25 6.98 -7.46
N LEU A 107 0.82 8.13 -7.09
CA LEU A 107 1.03 8.50 -5.70
C LEU A 107 -0.32 8.68 -5.00
N VAL A 108 -0.52 7.94 -3.91
CA VAL A 108 -1.80 7.87 -3.18
C VAL A 108 -1.95 9.02 -2.18
N ASP A 109 -0.83 9.39 -1.55
CA ASP A 109 -0.78 10.47 -0.56
C ASP A 109 -0.47 11.79 -1.28
N GLU A 110 -1.47 12.67 -1.35
CA GLU A 110 -1.37 13.95 -2.05
C GLU A 110 -0.33 14.89 -1.44
N GLU A 111 -0.11 14.82 -0.13
CA GLU A 111 0.88 15.66 0.54
C GLU A 111 2.29 15.18 0.18
N VAL A 112 2.53 13.88 0.18
CA VAL A 112 3.80 13.30 -0.29
C VAL A 112 4.00 13.59 -1.79
N ALA A 113 2.96 13.45 -2.61
CA ALA A 113 3.02 13.76 -4.03
C ALA A 113 3.40 15.22 -4.29
N ARG A 114 2.81 16.16 -3.54
CA ARG A 114 3.14 17.58 -3.58
C ARG A 114 4.60 17.83 -3.17
N GLN A 115 5.07 17.22 -2.09
CA GLN A 115 6.47 17.36 -1.65
C GLN A 115 7.47 16.84 -2.70
N LEU A 116 7.15 15.75 -3.39
CA LEU A 116 7.97 15.22 -4.49
C LEU A 116 8.00 16.16 -5.70
N ARG A 117 6.84 16.70 -6.11
CA ARG A 117 6.75 17.71 -7.18
C ARG A 117 7.55 18.96 -6.85
N ASP A 118 7.38 19.49 -5.64
CA ASP A 118 8.05 20.70 -5.18
C ASP A 118 9.57 20.50 -5.22
N LEU A 119 10.06 19.35 -4.75
CA LEU A 119 11.48 19.02 -4.76
C LEU A 119 12.05 18.85 -6.19
N LEU A 120 11.34 18.15 -7.08
CA LEU A 120 11.77 18.02 -8.48
C LEU A 120 11.82 19.39 -9.17
N THR A 121 10.82 20.23 -8.92
CA THR A 121 10.74 21.60 -9.46
C THR A 121 11.84 22.50 -8.90
N GLU A 122 12.14 22.41 -7.60
CA GLU A 122 13.24 23.14 -6.93
C GLU A 122 14.58 22.91 -7.64
N PHE A 123 14.85 21.66 -8.05
CA PHE A 123 16.07 21.26 -8.73
C PHE A 123 16.00 21.36 -10.27
N GLY A 124 14.88 21.81 -10.82
CA GLY A 124 14.67 21.89 -12.28
C GLY A 124 14.72 20.53 -12.98
N ALA A 125 14.33 19.46 -12.29
CA ALA A 125 14.29 18.10 -12.83
C ALA A 125 13.00 17.86 -13.62
N ASP A 126 13.13 17.35 -14.85
CA ASP A 126 11.98 17.02 -15.69
C ASP A 126 11.24 15.79 -15.16
N PHE A 127 9.91 15.86 -15.14
CA PHE A 127 9.07 14.76 -14.68
C PHE A 127 7.74 14.63 -15.41
N THR A 128 7.20 13.42 -15.41
CA THR A 128 5.85 13.08 -15.90
C THR A 128 5.08 12.40 -14.79
N GLU A 129 3.80 12.75 -14.60
CA GLU A 129 2.93 12.08 -13.65
C GLU A 129 2.06 11.04 -14.34
N LEU A 130 1.99 9.86 -13.74
CA LEU A 130 0.94 8.88 -13.99
C LEU A 130 -0.05 8.99 -12.82
N PRO A 131 -1.17 9.73 -12.98
CA PRO A 131 -2.09 9.99 -11.88
C PRO A 131 -2.82 8.71 -11.45
N LEU A 132 -3.24 8.69 -10.19
CA LEU A 132 -4.16 7.69 -9.67
C LEU A 132 -5.60 8.16 -9.94
N ASP A 133 -6.36 7.45 -10.78
CA ASP A 133 -7.80 7.64 -10.89
C ASP A 133 -8.52 6.69 -9.92
N LEU A 134 -9.18 7.26 -8.92
CA LEU A 134 -9.86 6.47 -7.89
C LEU A 134 -11.09 5.73 -8.45
N ASN A 135 -11.77 6.27 -9.47
CA ASN A 135 -12.89 5.59 -10.10
C ASN A 135 -12.41 4.37 -10.89
N GLU A 136 -11.34 4.52 -11.67
CA GLU A 136 -10.74 3.41 -12.41
C GLU A 136 -10.21 2.32 -11.44
N TYR A 137 -9.56 2.73 -10.35
CA TYR A 137 -9.15 1.82 -9.27
C TYR A 137 -10.34 1.06 -8.66
N ALA A 138 -11.45 1.74 -8.41
CA ALA A 138 -12.66 1.14 -7.84
C ALA A 138 -13.23 0.02 -8.73
N GLN A 139 -13.09 0.15 -10.07
CA GLN A 139 -13.53 -0.86 -11.04
C GLN A 139 -12.62 -2.08 -11.13
N ALA A 140 -11.37 -2.01 -10.64
CA ALA A 140 -10.48 -3.17 -10.64
C ALA A 140 -11.04 -4.26 -9.71
N PRO A 141 -11.21 -5.52 -10.15
CA PRO A 141 -11.86 -6.55 -9.35
C PRO A 141 -10.92 -7.18 -8.32
N PHE A 142 -11.52 -7.82 -7.30
CA PHE A 142 -10.82 -8.80 -6.46
C PHE A 142 -10.79 -10.17 -7.13
N HIS A 143 -9.72 -10.93 -6.91
CA HIS A 143 -9.54 -12.29 -7.43
C HIS A 143 -9.76 -13.32 -6.32
N VAL A 144 -11.02 -13.66 -6.06
CA VAL A 144 -11.40 -14.66 -5.05
C VAL A 144 -10.92 -16.06 -5.45
N VAL A 145 -10.95 -16.37 -6.75
CA VAL A 145 -10.38 -17.60 -7.32
C VAL A 145 -9.01 -17.29 -7.91
N VAL A 146 -7.96 -17.87 -7.33
CA VAL A 146 -6.58 -17.70 -7.81
C VAL A 146 -6.33 -18.69 -8.95
N GLU A 147 -5.90 -18.17 -10.11
CA GLU A 147 -5.89 -18.84 -11.42
C GLU A 147 -5.16 -20.20 -11.44
N ASP A 148 -4.05 -20.35 -10.71
CA ASP A 148 -3.30 -21.62 -10.64
C ASP A 148 -3.91 -22.66 -9.69
N HIS A 149 -4.79 -22.24 -8.78
CA HIS A 149 -5.40 -23.12 -7.80
C HIS A 149 -6.82 -23.52 -8.20
N GLY A 150 -7.56 -22.64 -8.88
CA GLY A 150 -8.97 -22.86 -9.22
C GLY A 150 -9.87 -22.99 -7.99
N VAL A 151 -9.37 -22.60 -6.81
CA VAL A 151 -10.10 -22.66 -5.54
C VAL A 151 -10.32 -21.24 -5.00
N ASP A 152 -11.47 -21.06 -4.37
CA ASP A 152 -11.86 -19.87 -3.63
C ASP A 152 -11.00 -19.70 -2.38
N GLN A 153 -9.99 -18.83 -2.45
CA GLN A 153 -9.02 -18.65 -1.36
C GLN A 153 -9.58 -17.83 -0.19
N VAL A 154 -10.71 -17.14 -0.36
CA VAL A 154 -11.30 -16.31 0.69
C VAL A 154 -12.11 -17.18 1.66
N HIS A 155 -12.73 -18.23 1.16
CA HIS A 155 -13.67 -19.06 1.92
C HIS A 155 -13.12 -20.44 2.34
N ILE A 156 -11.86 -20.76 2.02
CA ILE A 156 -11.21 -21.98 2.53
C ILE A 156 -10.79 -21.79 4.00
N GLU A 157 -11.12 -22.76 4.85
CA GLU A 157 -10.53 -22.85 6.19
C GLU A 157 -9.03 -23.18 6.08
N ALA A 158 -8.19 -22.16 6.22
CA ALA A 158 -6.73 -22.31 6.20
C ALA A 158 -6.23 -22.98 7.49
N THR A 159 -6.27 -24.31 7.57
CA THR A 159 -5.64 -25.05 8.67
C THR A 159 -4.15 -25.25 8.40
N GLY A 160 -3.28 -24.65 9.21
CA GLY A 160 -1.85 -24.93 9.20
C GLY A 160 -0.98 -24.16 8.19
N GLU A 161 -1.54 -23.18 7.47
CA GLU A 161 -0.73 -22.34 6.58
C GLU A 161 0.22 -21.43 7.36
N ASP A 162 1.48 -21.37 6.90
CA ASP A 162 2.48 -20.45 7.42
C ASP A 162 2.17 -19.00 7.01
N GLN A 163 2.79 -18.03 7.69
CA GLN A 163 2.54 -16.61 7.47
C GLN A 163 2.89 -16.13 6.05
N TRP A 164 3.87 -16.74 5.39
CA TRP A 164 4.24 -16.37 4.04
C TRP A 164 3.14 -16.77 3.06
N THR A 165 2.67 -18.02 3.13
CA THR A 165 1.60 -18.53 2.27
C THR A 165 0.34 -17.67 2.41
N LYS A 166 -0.07 -17.37 3.65
CA LYS A 166 -1.22 -16.48 3.92
C LYS A 166 -1.07 -15.11 3.26
N ASN A 167 0.08 -14.46 3.43
CA ASN A 167 0.30 -13.14 2.85
C ASN A 167 0.30 -13.17 1.32
N GLN A 168 0.81 -14.23 0.69
CA GLN A 168 0.78 -14.40 -0.76
C GLN A 168 -0.64 -14.58 -1.27
N ASN A 169 -1.44 -15.42 -0.61
CA ASN A 169 -2.85 -15.66 -0.93
C ASN A 169 -3.66 -14.36 -0.82
N PHE A 170 -3.55 -13.64 0.29
CA PHE A 170 -4.20 -12.33 0.45
C PHE A 170 -3.77 -11.36 -0.64
N ASN A 171 -2.47 -11.25 -0.91
CA ASN A 171 -1.99 -10.41 -1.98
C ASN A 171 -2.60 -10.82 -3.33
N ALA A 172 -2.75 -12.12 -3.62
CA ALA A 172 -3.31 -12.60 -4.88
C ALA A 172 -4.77 -12.16 -5.07
N VAL A 173 -5.56 -12.14 -3.99
CA VAL A 173 -6.94 -11.59 -3.99
C VAL A 173 -6.95 -10.13 -4.42
N TYR A 174 -5.99 -9.33 -3.96
CA TYR A 174 -5.78 -7.94 -4.37
C TYR A 174 -5.05 -7.79 -5.72
N GLY A 175 -4.91 -8.86 -6.52
CA GLY A 175 -4.05 -8.89 -7.70
C GLY A 175 -4.26 -7.72 -8.67
N SER A 176 -5.50 -7.50 -9.13
CA SER A 176 -5.81 -6.39 -10.04
C SER A 176 -5.75 -5.02 -9.36
N LYS A 177 -6.15 -4.94 -8.08
CA LYS A 177 -6.01 -3.71 -7.27
C LYS A 177 -4.54 -3.28 -7.17
N ASN A 178 -3.61 -4.20 -6.91
CA ASN A 178 -2.17 -3.95 -6.89
C ASN A 178 -1.64 -3.53 -8.26
N ARG A 179 -2.01 -4.24 -9.34
CA ARG A 179 -1.62 -3.87 -10.71
C ARG A 179 -2.03 -2.45 -11.07
N TYR A 180 -3.19 -2.01 -10.61
CA TYR A 180 -3.59 -0.62 -10.75
C TYR A 180 -2.78 0.30 -9.82
N ALA A 181 -2.99 0.22 -8.51
CA ALA A 181 -2.49 1.24 -7.59
C ALA A 181 -0.95 1.35 -7.56
N LEU A 182 -0.22 0.23 -7.70
CA LEU A 182 1.24 0.24 -7.69
C LEU A 182 1.83 0.26 -9.09
N GLY A 183 1.20 -0.40 -10.07
CA GLY A 183 1.47 -0.21 -11.50
C GLY A 183 2.94 -0.23 -11.94
N ILE A 184 3.84 -0.95 -11.26
CA ILE A 184 5.28 -0.77 -11.45
C ILE A 184 5.74 -1.05 -12.89
N ASN A 185 5.18 -2.08 -13.53
CA ASN A 185 5.54 -2.43 -14.90
C ASN A 185 4.92 -1.47 -15.92
N VAL A 186 3.75 -0.90 -15.63
CA VAL A 186 3.16 0.21 -16.41
C VAL A 186 4.09 1.42 -16.37
N ALA A 187 4.58 1.79 -15.17
CA ALA A 187 5.53 2.87 -15.00
C ALA A 187 6.85 2.60 -15.75
N ARG A 188 7.41 1.38 -15.64
CA ARG A 188 8.62 0.99 -16.38
C ARG A 188 8.45 1.04 -17.89
N ASN A 189 7.29 0.63 -18.40
CA ASN A 189 7.00 0.72 -19.83
C ASN A 189 6.83 2.18 -20.28
N LEU A 190 6.20 3.04 -19.47
CA LEU A 190 6.16 4.48 -19.72
C LEU A 190 7.57 5.09 -19.71
N MET A 191 8.46 4.65 -18.82
CA MET A 191 9.85 5.08 -18.78
C MET A 191 10.60 4.72 -20.08
N LEU A 192 10.37 3.50 -20.61
CA LEU A 192 10.91 3.10 -21.91
C LEU A 192 10.38 3.98 -23.05
N ASP A 193 9.09 4.35 -23.00
CA ASP A 193 8.48 5.20 -24.02
C ASP A 193 9.01 6.64 -23.97
N ILE A 194 9.15 7.23 -22.78
CA ILE A 194 9.79 8.54 -22.60
C ILE A 194 11.21 8.53 -23.17
N ALA A 195 11.99 7.50 -22.82
CA ALA A 195 13.37 7.38 -23.30
C ALA A 195 13.47 7.16 -24.81
N ARG A 196 12.57 6.38 -25.39
CA ARG A 196 12.53 6.15 -26.85
C ARG A 196 12.14 7.42 -27.59
N ASN A 197 11.15 8.14 -27.08
CA ASN A 197 10.64 9.37 -27.69
C ASN A 197 11.62 10.54 -27.58
N SER A 198 12.56 10.52 -26.63
CA SER A 198 13.64 11.51 -26.57
C SER A 198 14.69 11.33 -27.68
N GLY A 199 14.65 10.21 -28.41
CA GLY A 199 15.62 9.85 -29.44
C GLY A 199 16.90 9.22 -28.89
N ALA A 200 16.93 8.84 -27.61
CA ALA A 200 18.09 8.22 -27.00
C ALA A 200 18.44 6.88 -27.65
N ARG A 201 19.74 6.58 -27.76
CA ARG A 201 20.22 5.26 -28.21
C ARG A 201 20.03 4.22 -27.12
N TRP A 202 20.30 4.59 -25.86
CA TRP A 202 20.24 3.72 -24.69
C TRP A 202 19.21 4.24 -23.69
N LEU A 203 18.34 3.34 -23.24
CA LEU A 203 17.22 3.58 -22.32
C LEU A 203 17.53 2.89 -21.00
N LEU A 204 17.55 3.64 -19.90
CA LEU A 204 17.95 3.17 -18.58
C LEU A 204 16.76 3.35 -17.60
N PRO A 205 15.77 2.44 -17.60
CA PRO A 205 14.58 2.56 -16.75
C PRO A 205 14.85 2.02 -15.34
N TRP A 206 15.31 2.87 -14.42
CA TRP A 206 15.79 2.42 -13.11
C TRP A 206 14.85 2.76 -11.94
N ASP A 207 14.98 2.00 -10.86
CA ASP A 207 14.19 2.22 -9.64
C ASP A 207 14.62 3.53 -8.92
N GLN A 208 13.70 4.23 -8.24
CA GLN A 208 13.97 5.53 -7.58
C GLN A 208 15.21 5.58 -6.66
N ALA A 209 15.53 4.48 -5.98
CA ALA A 209 16.60 4.43 -4.99
C ALA A 209 17.98 4.15 -5.61
N CYS A 210 18.04 4.01 -6.95
CA CYS A 210 19.27 3.81 -7.70
C CYS A 210 20.08 5.10 -7.77
N PHE A 211 21.32 5.03 -7.29
CA PHE A 211 22.31 6.10 -7.29
C PHE A 211 23.55 5.67 -8.09
N LEU A 212 24.07 6.58 -8.91
CA LEU A 212 25.28 6.44 -9.70
C LEU A 212 26.42 7.26 -9.15
N THR A 213 27.55 6.59 -8.97
CA THR A 213 28.83 7.26 -8.85
C THR A 213 29.36 7.62 -10.24
N ARG A 214 30.25 8.61 -10.31
CA ARG A 214 30.95 8.97 -11.56
C ARG A 214 31.76 7.81 -12.12
N GLU A 215 32.36 7.01 -11.24
CA GLU A 215 33.09 5.79 -11.61
C GLU A 215 32.17 4.78 -12.31
N ALA A 216 31.04 4.45 -11.68
CA ALA A 216 30.06 3.54 -12.26
C ALA A 216 29.58 4.06 -13.63
N TRP A 217 29.26 5.35 -13.73
CA TRP A 217 28.84 5.97 -14.99
C TRP A 217 29.91 5.89 -16.08
N GLY A 218 31.19 6.12 -15.74
CA GLY A 218 32.30 5.98 -16.68
C GLY A 218 32.37 4.58 -17.30
N GLN A 219 32.14 3.54 -16.49
CA GLN A 219 32.09 2.16 -16.97
C GLN A 219 30.88 1.92 -17.89
N PHE A 220 29.68 2.40 -17.50
CA PHE A 220 28.48 2.32 -18.36
C PHE A 220 28.73 2.95 -19.72
N LYS A 221 29.20 4.20 -19.73
CA LYS A 221 29.48 4.95 -20.95
C LYS A 221 30.46 4.19 -21.85
N HIS A 222 31.56 3.70 -21.29
CA HIS A 222 32.54 2.92 -22.03
C HIS A 222 31.94 1.68 -22.70
N ASP A 223 31.20 0.86 -21.95
CA ASP A 223 30.65 -0.40 -22.47
C ASP A 223 29.54 -0.16 -23.50
N LEU A 224 28.67 0.83 -23.25
CA LEU A 224 27.56 1.17 -24.13
C LEU A 224 28.01 1.82 -25.45
N ASP A 225 29.09 2.61 -25.43
CA ASP A 225 29.67 3.21 -26.64
C ASP A 225 30.35 2.17 -27.52
N ASN A 226 31.02 1.20 -26.89
CA ASN A 226 31.72 0.11 -27.58
C ASN A 226 30.82 -1.09 -27.89
N ALA A 227 29.53 -1.03 -27.55
CA ALA A 227 28.58 -2.11 -27.75
C ALA A 227 28.44 -2.50 -29.24
N PRO A 228 28.54 -3.80 -29.59
CA PRO A 228 28.31 -4.29 -30.94
C PRO A 228 26.91 -3.93 -31.48
N ARG A 229 26.78 -3.84 -32.81
CA ARG A 229 25.49 -3.50 -33.47
C ARG A 229 24.34 -4.48 -33.21
N HIS A 230 24.62 -5.70 -32.78
CA HIS A 230 23.57 -6.66 -32.40
C HIS A 230 23.21 -6.59 -30.91
N GLN A 231 24.02 -5.91 -30.09
CA GLN A 231 23.80 -5.83 -28.65
C GLN A 231 22.66 -4.87 -28.33
N LYS A 232 21.59 -5.39 -27.74
CA LYS A 232 20.37 -4.64 -27.42
C LYS A 232 20.11 -4.46 -25.93
N TYR A 233 20.75 -5.26 -25.08
CA TYR A 233 20.54 -5.20 -23.63
C TYR A 233 21.84 -5.20 -22.88
N PHE A 234 21.85 -4.59 -21.71
CA PHE A 234 22.88 -4.78 -20.70
C PHE A 234 22.21 -4.94 -19.33
N MET A 235 22.91 -5.60 -18.42
CA MET A 235 22.49 -5.66 -17.01
C MET A 235 23.53 -5.01 -16.12
N SER A 236 23.08 -4.45 -15.00
CA SER A 236 23.96 -3.94 -13.96
C SER A 236 23.50 -4.41 -12.60
N PHE A 237 24.43 -4.96 -11.82
CA PHE A 237 24.11 -5.44 -10.47
C PHE A 237 24.04 -4.27 -9.49
N MET A 238 23.17 -4.45 -8.51
CA MET A 238 22.96 -3.47 -7.47
C MET A 238 23.81 -3.79 -6.24
N ASP A 239 24.40 -2.78 -5.64
CA ASP A 239 24.95 -2.85 -4.29
C ASP A 239 24.07 -2.06 -3.33
N ARG A 240 23.68 -2.66 -2.21
CA ARG A 240 22.75 -2.05 -1.25
C ARG A 240 23.52 -1.47 -0.08
N LEU A 241 23.37 -0.17 0.12
CA LEU A 241 23.94 0.50 1.28
C LEU A 241 23.25 0.02 2.56
N GLN A 242 24.07 -0.37 3.53
CA GLN A 242 23.64 -0.80 4.87
C GLN A 242 23.75 0.32 5.91
N GLU A 243 24.33 1.44 5.51
CA GLU A 243 24.62 2.63 6.32
C GLU A 243 24.17 3.89 5.58
N GLU A 244 24.25 5.04 6.24
CA GLU A 244 23.83 6.33 5.66
C GLU A 244 24.54 6.66 4.34
N ASN A 245 23.82 7.39 3.48
CA ASN A 245 24.17 7.57 2.06
C ASN A 245 25.53 8.26 1.85
N GLU A 246 25.95 9.12 2.78
CA GLU A 246 27.21 9.85 2.74
C GLU A 246 28.44 8.93 2.76
N ASN A 247 28.29 7.68 3.23
CA ASN A 247 29.37 6.70 3.22
C ASN A 247 29.88 6.39 1.81
N VAL A 248 29.07 6.62 0.77
CA VAL A 248 29.51 6.51 -0.65
C VAL A 248 30.68 7.44 -0.98
N PHE A 249 30.85 8.55 -0.25
CA PHE A 249 31.95 9.50 -0.45
C PHE A 249 33.19 9.17 0.37
N ALA A 250 33.16 8.13 1.21
CA ALA A 250 34.32 7.72 1.99
C ALA A 250 35.43 7.17 1.06
N PRO A 251 36.70 7.55 1.24
CA PRO A 251 37.80 7.02 0.42
C PRO A 251 37.96 5.50 0.48
N SER A 252 37.45 4.87 1.54
CA SER A 252 37.45 3.42 1.75
C SER A 252 36.23 2.71 1.19
N PHE A 253 35.26 3.43 0.62
CA PHE A 253 34.07 2.81 0.05
C PHE A 253 34.45 1.93 -1.13
N THR A 254 33.98 0.68 -1.14
CA THR A 254 34.16 -0.24 -2.27
C THR A 254 32.83 -0.94 -2.48
N ALA A 255 32.28 -0.80 -3.69
CA ALA A 255 31.02 -1.43 -4.03
C ALA A 255 31.17 -2.96 -4.13
N ASN A 256 30.17 -3.70 -3.67
CA ASN A 256 30.06 -5.15 -3.80
C ASN A 256 28.71 -5.54 -4.46
N PRO A 257 28.52 -5.22 -5.75
CA PRO A 257 27.24 -5.36 -6.42
C PRO A 257 26.90 -6.84 -6.68
N TRP A 258 25.81 -7.31 -6.08
CA TRP A 258 25.35 -8.70 -6.25
C TRP A 258 23.80 -8.83 -6.21
N GLU A 259 23.08 -7.77 -5.83
CA GLU A 259 21.62 -7.79 -5.66
C GLU A 259 20.85 -7.68 -6.99
N GLU A 260 19.52 -7.55 -6.90
CA GLU A 260 18.59 -7.43 -8.03
C GLU A 260 19.10 -6.45 -9.11
N PRO A 261 19.34 -6.94 -10.35
CA PRO A 261 19.95 -6.13 -11.37
C PRO A 261 18.99 -5.10 -11.96
N GLN A 262 19.55 -4.03 -12.50
CA GLN A 262 18.88 -3.07 -13.39
C GLN A 262 19.17 -3.46 -14.85
N ILE A 263 18.22 -3.18 -15.74
CA ILE A 263 18.32 -3.54 -17.16
C ILE A 263 18.43 -2.26 -17.98
N ILE A 264 19.31 -2.27 -18.97
CA ILE A 264 19.49 -1.21 -19.95
C ILE A 264 19.05 -1.74 -21.31
N PHE A 265 18.35 -0.92 -22.06
CA PHE A 265 17.75 -1.27 -23.34
C PHE A 265 18.35 -0.40 -24.43
N ARG A 266 18.55 -0.95 -25.62
CA ARG A 266 18.73 -0.13 -26.82
C ARG A 266 17.38 0.31 -27.34
N ASN A 267 17.35 1.43 -28.04
CA ASN A 267 16.11 2.04 -28.52
C ASN A 267 15.23 1.12 -29.38
N ASP A 268 15.86 0.26 -30.18
CA ASP A 268 15.22 -0.71 -31.10
C ASP A 268 15.00 -2.11 -30.47
N SER A 269 15.11 -2.22 -29.15
CA SER A 269 14.71 -3.42 -28.42
C SER A 269 13.19 -3.59 -28.40
N ILE A 270 12.71 -4.83 -28.51
CA ILE A 270 11.28 -5.16 -28.59
C ILE A 270 10.66 -5.44 -27.22
N GLU A 271 11.49 -5.79 -26.25
CA GLU A 271 11.01 -6.22 -24.95
C GLU A 271 10.43 -5.12 -24.08
N ARG A 272 9.43 -5.52 -23.31
CA ARG A 272 8.74 -4.70 -22.32
C ARG A 272 8.54 -5.51 -21.04
N PHE A 273 8.29 -4.79 -19.95
CA PHE A 273 7.87 -5.40 -18.70
C PHE A 273 6.42 -5.90 -18.83
N ASP A 274 6.11 -7.07 -18.28
CA ASP A 274 4.76 -7.64 -18.37
C ASP A 274 3.83 -6.97 -17.34
N GLU A 275 2.92 -6.12 -17.81
CA GLU A 275 1.99 -5.37 -16.97
C GLU A 275 0.95 -6.26 -16.28
N GLN A 276 0.84 -7.53 -16.65
CA GLN A 276 -0.02 -8.47 -15.94
C GLN A 276 0.63 -9.02 -14.67
N LEU A 277 1.93 -8.81 -14.46
CA LEU A 277 2.60 -9.09 -13.19
C LEU A 277 2.47 -7.88 -12.26
N ARG A 278 1.96 -8.13 -11.06
CA ARG A 278 1.82 -7.11 -10.02
C ARG A 278 3.12 -6.87 -9.27
N TYR A 279 3.22 -5.73 -8.60
CA TYR A 279 4.39 -5.43 -7.77
C TYR A 279 4.53 -6.46 -6.65
N GLY A 280 5.74 -7.04 -6.52
CA GLY A 280 6.04 -8.09 -5.56
C GLY A 280 5.79 -9.51 -6.08
N GLN A 281 5.36 -9.66 -7.33
CA GLN A 281 5.24 -10.97 -8.00
C GLN A 281 6.37 -11.16 -9.01
N ARG A 282 7.62 -11.00 -8.54
CA ARG A 282 8.83 -11.27 -9.33
C ARG A 282 8.84 -10.54 -10.69
N ASP A 283 8.22 -9.36 -10.71
CA ASP A 283 7.82 -8.61 -11.90
C ASP A 283 9.02 -8.21 -12.81
N LYS A 284 10.19 -7.98 -12.21
CA LYS A 284 11.45 -7.75 -12.95
C LYS A 284 12.14 -9.05 -13.36
N ALA A 285 12.17 -10.05 -12.47
CA ALA A 285 12.79 -11.35 -12.74
C ALA A 285 12.14 -12.08 -13.92
N ALA A 286 10.83 -11.89 -14.12
CA ALA A 286 10.14 -12.40 -15.30
C ALA A 286 10.77 -11.93 -16.61
N LEU A 287 11.14 -10.65 -16.73
CA LEU A 287 11.82 -10.13 -17.92
C LEU A 287 13.25 -10.68 -18.04
N LEU A 288 13.99 -10.79 -16.93
CA LEU A 288 15.34 -11.38 -16.93
C LEU A 288 15.33 -12.80 -17.49
N ILE A 289 14.36 -13.62 -17.11
CA ILE A 289 14.20 -14.99 -17.64
C ILE A 289 13.90 -14.97 -19.14
N ARG A 290 13.01 -14.09 -19.61
CA ARG A 290 12.70 -13.97 -21.04
C ARG A 290 13.92 -13.54 -21.85
N LEU A 291 14.80 -12.73 -21.26
CA LEU A 291 16.11 -12.35 -21.81
C LEU A 291 17.19 -13.42 -21.61
N GLN A 292 16.83 -14.59 -21.07
CA GLN A 292 17.74 -15.71 -20.78
C GLN A 292 18.88 -15.38 -19.81
N VAL A 293 18.68 -14.38 -18.95
CA VAL A 293 19.64 -14.03 -17.92
C VAL A 293 19.54 -15.03 -16.77
N SER A 294 20.63 -15.77 -16.53
CA SER A 294 20.71 -16.67 -15.38
C SER A 294 20.87 -15.92 -14.06
N GLY A 295 20.29 -16.46 -12.99
CA GLY A 295 20.38 -15.86 -11.66
C GLY A 295 19.71 -16.69 -10.58
N VAL A 296 19.60 -16.12 -9.38
CA VAL A 296 18.96 -16.79 -8.23
C VAL A 296 17.50 -17.19 -8.49
N TRP A 297 16.86 -16.54 -9.47
CA TRP A 297 15.49 -16.81 -9.89
C TRP A 297 15.30 -18.11 -10.67
N ASP A 298 16.37 -18.72 -11.17
CA ASP A 298 16.28 -20.02 -11.86
C ASP A 298 15.90 -21.16 -10.90
N GLY A 299 16.20 -21.01 -9.61
CA GLY A 299 15.82 -21.96 -8.56
C GLY A 299 14.47 -21.66 -7.90
N TRP A 300 13.75 -20.62 -8.32
CA TRP A 300 12.47 -20.28 -7.71
C TRP A 300 11.35 -21.21 -8.17
N GLY A 301 10.41 -21.52 -7.29
CA GLY A 301 9.18 -22.24 -7.66
C GLY A 301 8.25 -21.31 -8.44
N TRP A 302 8.22 -21.46 -9.76
CA TRP A 302 7.36 -20.70 -10.68
C TRP A 302 6.05 -21.45 -10.96
N SER A 303 4.92 -20.75 -10.87
CA SER A 303 3.62 -21.37 -11.17
C SER A 303 3.46 -21.67 -12.66
N SER A 304 2.44 -22.46 -13.02
CA SER A 304 2.16 -22.78 -14.43
C SER A 304 1.87 -21.52 -15.25
N TRP A 305 1.14 -20.58 -14.66
CA TRP A 305 0.82 -19.30 -15.26
C TRP A 305 2.06 -18.42 -15.43
N GLU A 306 2.93 -18.36 -14.42
CA GLU A 306 4.16 -17.58 -14.51
C GLU A 306 5.12 -18.17 -15.56
N GLN A 307 5.26 -19.50 -15.63
CA GLN A 307 6.11 -20.16 -16.62
C GLN A 307 5.69 -19.85 -18.07
N ARG A 308 4.38 -19.73 -18.34
CA ARG A 308 3.88 -19.32 -19.66
C ARG A 308 4.33 -17.92 -20.07
N ARG A 309 4.55 -17.04 -19.09
CA ARG A 309 4.99 -15.65 -19.29
C ARG A 309 6.50 -15.49 -19.27
N THR A 310 7.23 -16.47 -18.74
CA THR A 310 8.69 -16.44 -18.61
C THR A 310 9.36 -17.43 -19.56
N TYR A 311 9.63 -18.65 -19.10
CA TYR A 311 10.39 -19.68 -19.83
C TYR A 311 9.76 -20.10 -21.16
N ALA A 312 8.42 -20.10 -21.26
CA ALA A 312 7.74 -20.43 -22.51
C ALA A 312 7.65 -19.24 -23.49
N ASN A 313 8.05 -18.04 -23.07
CA ASN A 313 7.93 -16.80 -23.84
C ASN A 313 9.25 -16.02 -23.89
N VAL A 314 10.30 -16.71 -24.31
CA VAL A 314 11.66 -16.17 -24.49
C VAL A 314 11.65 -15.04 -25.54
N SER A 315 12.44 -14.00 -25.28
CA SER A 315 12.60 -12.87 -26.18
C SER A 315 13.22 -13.27 -27.51
N LYS A 316 12.75 -12.63 -28.59
CA LYS A 316 13.33 -12.81 -29.94
C LYS A 316 14.59 -11.96 -30.17
N ASP A 317 14.89 -11.03 -29.27
CA ASP A 317 16.09 -10.18 -29.37
C ASP A 317 17.36 -10.86 -28.80
N VAL A 318 17.23 -12.02 -28.16
CA VAL A 318 18.35 -12.76 -27.56
C VAL A 318 18.52 -14.13 -28.22
N THR A 319 19.76 -14.59 -28.33
CA THR A 319 20.12 -15.86 -28.98
C THR A 319 20.82 -16.84 -28.03
N GLY A 320 20.79 -16.58 -26.73
CA GLY A 320 21.46 -17.41 -25.73
C GLY A 320 21.66 -16.69 -24.39
N PRO A 321 22.14 -17.41 -23.37
CA PRO A 321 22.34 -16.88 -22.02
C PRO A 321 23.41 -15.79 -21.90
N GLU A 322 24.32 -15.70 -22.87
CA GLU A 322 25.37 -14.67 -22.93
C GLU A 322 24.93 -13.41 -23.69
N ALA A 323 23.68 -13.36 -24.19
CA ALA A 323 23.20 -12.24 -25.01
C ALA A 323 23.02 -10.93 -24.24
N VAL A 324 23.06 -10.97 -22.90
CA VAL A 324 22.96 -9.79 -22.05
C VAL A 324 24.25 -9.68 -21.23
N PRO A 325 25.24 -8.91 -21.67
CA PRO A 325 26.46 -8.67 -20.91
C PRO A 325 26.19 -7.79 -19.67
N ARG A 326 27.11 -7.88 -18.71
CA ARG A 326 27.13 -7.05 -17.50
C ARG A 326 27.90 -5.76 -17.77
N THR A 327 27.51 -4.68 -17.12
CA THR A 327 28.21 -3.39 -17.16
C THR A 327 28.02 -2.64 -15.85
N GLY A 328 29.05 -1.91 -15.42
CA GLY A 328 29.04 -1.03 -14.26
C GLY A 328 28.43 -1.64 -13.00
N TYR A 329 27.94 -0.76 -12.12
CA TYR A 329 27.16 -1.11 -10.95
C TYR A 329 26.20 0.03 -10.60
N VAL A 330 25.18 -0.25 -9.81
CA VAL A 330 24.27 0.79 -9.29
C VAL A 330 24.19 0.65 -7.78
N LEU A 331 24.25 1.77 -7.05
CA LEU A 331 24.04 1.75 -5.62
C LEU A 331 22.54 1.88 -5.31
N ARG A 332 22.05 1.14 -4.33
CA ARG A 332 20.75 1.40 -3.73
C ARG A 332 20.95 2.13 -2.42
N LEU A 333 20.42 3.36 -2.38
CA LEU A 333 20.46 4.21 -1.21
C LEU A 333 19.82 3.54 0.01
N TYR A 334 20.30 3.97 1.17
CA TYR A 334 19.92 3.41 2.46
C TYR A 334 18.41 3.54 2.70
N SER A 335 17.82 2.46 3.19
CA SER A 335 16.37 2.39 3.41
C SER A 335 15.93 2.93 4.78
N GLY A 336 16.87 3.26 5.67
CA GLY A 336 16.58 3.67 7.05
C GLY A 336 16.30 2.51 8.01
N LEU A 337 16.28 1.25 7.53
CA LEU A 337 16.09 0.05 8.35
C LEU A 337 17.44 -0.52 8.80
N THR A 338 17.47 -1.05 10.02
CA THR A 338 18.68 -1.65 10.63
C THR A 338 19.31 -2.73 9.74
N SER A 339 20.65 -2.77 9.77
CA SER A 339 21.48 -3.64 8.94
C SER A 339 21.10 -5.13 8.98
N SER A 340 20.53 -5.64 10.07
CA SER A 340 20.10 -7.05 10.16
C SER A 340 18.90 -7.41 9.27
N VAL A 341 18.08 -6.44 8.86
CA VAL A 341 16.91 -6.64 7.97
C VAL A 341 17.23 -6.30 6.51
N GLU A 342 18.25 -5.47 6.29
CA GLU A 342 18.79 -5.17 4.95
C GLU A 342 20.02 -6.00 4.59
N ALA A 343 20.49 -6.88 5.49
CA ALA A 343 21.62 -7.75 5.24
C ALA A 343 21.39 -8.63 4.02
N ASN A 344 22.49 -8.96 3.34
CA ASN A 344 22.50 -10.02 2.35
C ASN A 344 22.44 -11.40 3.05
N SER A 345 21.25 -11.77 3.54
CA SER A 345 21.02 -13.11 4.08
C SER A 345 19.65 -13.65 3.64
N PRO A 346 19.48 -14.98 3.55
CA PRO A 346 18.19 -15.59 3.22
C PRO A 346 17.07 -15.17 4.19
N SER A 347 17.39 -15.03 5.48
CA SER A 347 16.43 -14.59 6.51
C SER A 347 16.01 -13.14 6.33
N ALA A 348 16.96 -12.24 6.02
CA ALA A 348 16.65 -10.86 5.68
C ALA A 348 15.78 -10.81 4.40
N GLY A 349 16.14 -11.55 3.36
CA GLY A 349 15.33 -11.75 2.15
C GLY A 349 13.88 -12.10 2.47
N PHE A 350 13.64 -13.14 3.27
CA PHE A 350 12.31 -13.56 3.70
C PHE A 350 11.52 -12.42 4.39
N TRP A 351 12.13 -11.74 5.36
CA TRP A 351 11.45 -10.66 6.08
C TRP A 351 11.17 -9.44 5.19
N ARG A 352 12.02 -9.15 4.19
CA ARG A 352 11.78 -8.10 3.20
C ARG A 352 10.51 -8.40 2.39
N GLU A 353 10.34 -9.64 1.94
CA GLU A 353 9.15 -10.09 1.21
C GLU A 353 7.89 -9.97 2.07
N ILE A 354 7.93 -10.42 3.33
CA ILE A 354 6.80 -10.32 4.27
C ILE A 354 6.41 -8.86 4.54
N ARG A 355 7.39 -7.98 4.79
CA ARG A 355 7.12 -6.56 5.02
C ARG A 355 6.54 -5.87 3.79
N ARG A 356 7.02 -6.23 2.59
CA ARG A 356 6.45 -5.72 1.33
C ARG A 356 5.00 -6.16 1.19
N ALA A 357 4.73 -7.46 1.35
CA ALA A 357 3.38 -8.02 1.25
C ALA A 357 2.39 -7.33 2.20
N LYS A 358 2.80 -7.08 3.45
CA LYS A 358 2.00 -6.33 4.43
C LYS A 358 1.81 -4.86 4.04
N GLY A 359 2.87 -4.19 3.58
CA GLY A 359 2.78 -2.78 3.18
C GLY A 359 1.89 -2.57 1.96
N VAL A 360 1.91 -3.50 1.00
CA VAL A 360 0.98 -3.52 -0.15
C VAL A 360 -0.46 -3.65 0.33
N ILE A 361 -0.77 -4.66 1.17
CA ILE A 361 -2.13 -4.86 1.69
C ILE A 361 -2.59 -3.60 2.42
N ALA A 362 -1.78 -3.05 3.33
CA ALA A 362 -2.14 -1.87 4.09
C ALA A 362 -2.39 -0.62 3.21
N LEU A 363 -1.63 -0.44 2.13
CA LEU A 363 -1.89 0.64 1.17
C LEU A 363 -3.22 0.43 0.44
N LEU A 364 -3.49 -0.79 -0.01
CA LEU A 364 -4.70 -1.12 -0.74
C LEU A 364 -5.94 -1.04 0.15
N ASP A 365 -5.87 -1.47 1.42
CA ASP A 365 -6.98 -1.32 2.37
C ASP A 365 -7.35 0.14 2.59
N LYS A 366 -6.35 1.03 2.71
CA LYS A 366 -6.59 2.47 2.81
C LYS A 366 -7.23 3.04 1.53
N LEU A 367 -6.80 2.56 0.36
CA LEU A 367 -7.41 2.96 -0.89
C LEU A 367 -8.85 2.44 -1.01
N GLU A 368 -9.14 1.22 -0.57
CA GLU A 368 -10.50 0.69 -0.54
C GLU A 368 -11.38 1.48 0.43
N GLU A 369 -10.87 1.86 1.62
CA GLU A 369 -11.59 2.79 2.51
C GLU A 369 -11.90 4.11 1.80
N ARG A 370 -10.91 4.66 1.08
CA ARG A 370 -11.07 5.89 0.30
C ARG A 370 -12.09 5.73 -0.82
N VAL A 371 -12.09 4.60 -1.55
CA VAL A 371 -13.10 4.27 -2.57
C VAL A 371 -14.49 4.21 -1.95
N MET A 372 -14.65 3.52 -0.82
CA MET A 372 -15.94 3.44 -0.14
C MET A 372 -16.47 4.83 0.17
N ARG A 373 -15.62 5.73 0.71
CA ARG A 373 -16.01 7.09 1.07
C ARG A 373 -16.23 8.01 -0.14
N GLU A 374 -15.31 8.05 -1.10
CA GLU A 374 -15.28 9.05 -2.17
C GLU A 374 -16.01 8.63 -3.45
N VAL A 375 -16.00 7.34 -3.78
CA VAL A 375 -16.61 6.82 -5.02
C VAL A 375 -18.01 6.29 -4.75
N TYR A 376 -18.15 5.47 -3.71
CA TYR A 376 -19.46 4.89 -3.34
C TYR A 376 -20.24 5.75 -2.35
N ASP A 377 -19.68 6.89 -1.92
CA ASP A 377 -20.32 7.85 -1.02
C ASP A 377 -20.81 7.15 0.28
N TYR A 378 -20.03 6.18 0.76
CA TYR A 378 -20.31 5.43 1.97
C TYR A 378 -19.98 6.27 3.20
N HIS A 379 -21.01 6.87 3.76
CA HIS A 379 -20.94 7.70 4.94
C HIS A 379 -21.96 7.25 5.98
N SER A 380 -21.68 7.51 7.26
CA SER A 380 -22.56 7.11 8.36
C SER A 380 -23.94 7.77 8.32
N ASN A 381 -24.09 8.85 7.56
CA ASN A 381 -25.35 9.55 7.32
C ASN A 381 -26.06 9.09 6.05
N LYS A 382 -25.50 8.12 5.30
CA LYS A 382 -26.07 7.58 4.07
C LYS A 382 -26.44 6.11 4.22
N LEU A 383 -27.68 5.77 3.89
CA LEU A 383 -28.16 4.38 3.89
C LEU A 383 -27.80 3.71 2.57
N LEU A 384 -26.98 2.65 2.62
CA LEU A 384 -26.58 1.90 1.42
C LEU A 384 -27.66 0.96 0.89
N VAL A 385 -28.43 0.35 1.80
CA VAL A 385 -29.40 -0.71 1.47
C VAL A 385 -30.79 -0.12 1.27
N TYR A 386 -31.11 0.97 1.95
CA TYR A 386 -32.44 1.58 1.95
C TYR A 386 -32.50 2.78 1.01
N ASP A 387 -33.60 2.91 0.28
CA ASP A 387 -33.88 4.08 -0.57
C ASP A 387 -34.21 5.30 0.31
N GLU A 388 -33.30 6.26 0.37
CA GLU A 388 -33.45 7.47 1.17
C GLU A 388 -34.59 8.37 0.69
N THR A 389 -34.89 8.39 -0.62
CA THR A 389 -35.97 9.20 -1.17
C THR A 389 -37.32 8.64 -0.74
N LEU A 390 -37.44 7.31 -0.77
CA LEU A 390 -38.62 6.62 -0.29
C LEU A 390 -38.79 6.81 1.23
N LEU A 391 -37.70 6.69 2.01
CA LEU A 391 -37.73 6.96 3.45
C LEU A 391 -38.14 8.40 3.76
N GLN A 392 -37.61 9.38 3.03
CA GLN A 392 -37.98 10.80 3.18
C GLN A 392 -39.47 11.01 2.88
N THR A 393 -40.01 10.35 1.85
CA THR A 393 -41.45 10.38 1.54
C THR A 393 -42.30 9.84 2.70
N PHE A 394 -41.84 8.76 3.35
CA PHE A 394 -42.51 8.24 4.54
C PHE A 394 -42.42 9.18 5.73
N MET A 395 -41.28 9.86 5.93
CA MET A 395 -41.12 10.88 6.97
C MET A 395 -42.10 12.04 6.78
N GLU A 396 -42.22 12.56 5.56
CA GLU A 396 -43.13 13.67 5.24
C GLU A 396 -44.60 13.29 5.43
N LYS A 397 -44.94 12.02 5.18
CA LYS A 397 -46.29 11.49 5.38
C LYS A 397 -46.55 10.99 6.79
N ALA A 398 -45.55 10.91 7.68
CA ALA A 398 -45.66 10.24 8.97
C ALA A 398 -46.79 10.79 9.86
N ASP A 399 -47.15 12.07 9.70
CA ASP A 399 -48.23 12.70 10.46
C ASP A 399 -49.64 12.53 9.83
N THR A 400 -49.71 12.08 8.58
CA THR A 400 -50.96 11.78 7.87
C THR A 400 -51.52 10.41 8.27
N ASP A 401 -52.83 10.22 8.19
CA ASP A 401 -53.44 8.93 8.51
C ASP A 401 -52.94 7.80 7.58
N GLU A 402 -52.67 8.13 6.32
CA GLU A 402 -52.09 7.21 5.34
C GLU A 402 -50.65 6.82 5.71
N GLY A 403 -49.80 7.79 6.06
CA GLY A 403 -48.43 7.52 6.50
C GLY A 403 -48.37 6.77 7.82
N LYS A 404 -49.24 7.09 8.79
CA LYS A 404 -49.38 6.34 10.05
C LYS A 404 -49.73 4.88 9.80
N GLN A 405 -50.62 4.59 8.86
CA GLN A 405 -50.93 3.22 8.47
C GLN A 405 -49.71 2.52 7.82
N LEU A 406 -49.01 3.21 6.92
CA LEU A 406 -47.85 2.65 6.20
C LEU A 406 -46.68 2.27 7.13
N VAL A 407 -46.44 3.05 8.20
CA VAL A 407 -45.33 2.78 9.14
C VAL A 407 -45.79 2.08 10.43
N SER A 408 -47.09 1.81 10.58
CA SER A 408 -47.68 1.27 11.82
C SER A 408 -47.03 -0.04 12.28
N SER A 409 -46.76 -0.96 11.35
CA SER A 409 -46.10 -2.23 11.67
C SER A 409 -44.67 -2.01 12.17
N LEU A 410 -43.91 -1.11 11.56
CA LEU A 410 -42.54 -0.79 11.99
C LEU A 410 -42.52 -0.14 13.37
N ILE A 411 -43.42 0.80 13.66
CA ILE A 411 -43.53 1.43 14.98
C ILE A 411 -43.95 0.39 16.03
N HIS A 412 -44.90 -0.47 15.69
CA HIS A 412 -45.31 -1.55 16.59
C HIS A 412 -44.16 -2.52 16.89
N ASP A 413 -43.34 -2.85 15.90
CA ASP A 413 -42.14 -3.67 16.06
C ASP A 413 -41.08 -2.98 16.93
N ALA A 414 -40.84 -1.68 16.72
CA ALA A 414 -39.94 -0.88 17.55
C ALA A 414 -40.43 -0.75 19.00
N ASP A 415 -41.73 -0.56 19.22
CA ASP A 415 -42.34 -0.53 20.55
C ASP A 415 -42.25 -1.88 21.26
N ARG A 416 -42.30 -3.00 20.52
CA ARG A 416 -41.98 -4.32 21.09
C ARG A 416 -40.52 -4.42 21.48
N ALA A 417 -39.60 -3.97 20.61
CA ALA A 417 -38.17 -3.98 20.88
C ALA A 417 -37.79 -3.11 22.10
N LEU A 418 -38.49 -1.99 22.35
CA LEU A 418 -38.31 -1.18 23.57
C LEU A 418 -38.60 -1.95 24.87
N ARG A 419 -39.40 -3.02 24.83
CA ARG A 419 -39.76 -3.80 26.03
C ARG A 419 -38.71 -4.86 26.39
N VAL A 420 -37.70 -5.06 25.54
CA VAL A 420 -36.61 -6.00 25.80
C VAL A 420 -35.68 -5.41 26.87
N SER A 421 -35.82 -5.93 28.09
CA SER A 421 -35.05 -5.47 29.25
C SER A 421 -33.69 -6.14 29.42
N LYS A 422 -33.47 -7.27 28.74
CA LYS A 422 -32.20 -8.01 28.72
C LYS A 422 -31.78 -8.21 27.26
N PRO A 423 -30.81 -7.45 26.74
CA PRO A 423 -30.29 -7.65 25.39
C PRO A 423 -29.70 -9.06 25.24
N TRP A 424 -29.74 -9.59 24.02
CA TRP A 424 -29.07 -10.84 23.70
C TRP A 424 -27.55 -10.66 23.86
N ALA A 425 -26.89 -11.59 24.53
CA ALA A 425 -25.44 -11.68 24.61
C ALA A 425 -25.05 -13.12 24.29
N ILE A 426 -24.07 -13.32 23.40
CA ILE A 426 -23.58 -14.65 23.07
C ILE A 426 -22.92 -15.21 24.35
N THR A 427 -23.48 -16.27 24.92
CA THR A 427 -22.90 -16.96 26.10
C THR A 427 -22.20 -18.28 25.74
N SER A 428 -22.27 -18.66 24.47
CA SER A 428 -21.77 -19.92 23.92
C SER A 428 -20.66 -19.63 22.89
N ASN A 429 -19.44 -20.09 23.17
CA ASN A 429 -18.31 -20.07 22.22
C ASN A 429 -18.40 -21.19 21.16
N LYS A 430 -19.60 -21.70 20.82
CA LYS A 430 -19.74 -22.72 19.77
C LYS A 430 -19.88 -22.05 18.40
N ALA A 431 -19.05 -22.47 17.45
CA ALA A 431 -19.09 -21.97 16.08
C ALA A 431 -20.47 -22.24 15.45
N LEU A 432 -21.08 -21.19 14.88
CA LEU A 432 -22.27 -21.30 14.03
C LEU A 432 -21.90 -22.12 12.79
N ASP A 433 -22.62 -23.20 12.50
CA ASP A 433 -22.42 -24.08 11.33
C ASP A 433 -23.39 -23.68 10.20
N PRO A 434 -22.96 -22.89 9.21
CA PRO A 434 -23.82 -22.42 8.13
C PRO A 434 -24.30 -23.56 7.20
N LYS A 435 -23.70 -24.76 7.26
CA LYS A 435 -24.17 -25.91 6.47
C LYS A 435 -25.39 -26.59 7.08
N ARG A 436 -25.70 -26.32 8.36
CA ARG A 436 -26.85 -26.91 9.07
C ARG A 436 -28.09 -26.04 9.10
N ASP A 437 -27.98 -24.73 8.89
CA ASP A 437 -29.15 -23.84 8.85
C ASP A 437 -29.06 -22.75 7.76
N PRO A 438 -29.47 -23.05 6.50
CA PRO A 438 -29.38 -22.14 5.35
C PRO A 438 -30.37 -20.95 5.36
N ARG A 439 -31.00 -20.65 6.50
CA ARG A 439 -32.12 -19.70 6.63
C ARG A 439 -31.76 -18.38 7.30
N MET A 440 -30.55 -17.88 7.09
CA MET A 440 -30.05 -16.64 7.73
C MET A 440 -30.85 -15.35 7.41
N PHE A 441 -31.77 -15.36 6.44
CA PHE A 441 -32.55 -14.17 6.04
C PHE A 441 -34.07 -14.36 5.94
N SER A 442 -34.65 -15.40 6.57
CA SER A 442 -36.11 -15.57 6.57
C SER A 442 -36.79 -14.88 7.76
N ASN A 443 -37.76 -14.01 7.47
CA ASN A 443 -38.68 -13.42 8.45
C ASN A 443 -39.48 -14.52 9.16
N PHE A 444 -39.23 -14.77 10.44
CA PHE A 444 -40.07 -15.62 11.27
C PHE A 444 -40.39 -14.92 12.58
N PHE A 445 -41.68 -14.61 12.75
CA PHE A 445 -42.28 -14.30 14.04
C PHE A 445 -42.84 -15.60 14.61
N ASP A 446 -42.36 -16.00 15.79
CA ASP A 446 -43.24 -16.19 16.95
C ASP A 446 -42.41 -16.54 18.19
N TYR A 447 -42.84 -15.96 19.30
CA TYR A 447 -42.36 -16.22 20.66
C TYR A 447 -42.31 -17.72 20.95
N LYS A 448 -41.14 -18.25 21.34
CA LYS A 448 -41.03 -19.60 21.92
C LYS A 448 -40.37 -19.55 23.29
N GLU A 449 -40.94 -20.28 24.24
CA GLU A 449 -40.43 -20.52 25.60
C GLU A 449 -39.15 -21.39 25.63
N GLU A 450 -38.50 -21.61 24.48
CA GLU A 450 -37.30 -22.44 24.36
C GLU A 450 -36.03 -21.58 24.34
N THR A 451 -34.92 -22.15 24.80
CA THR A 451 -33.59 -21.54 24.71
C THR A 451 -33.23 -21.29 23.25
N LEU A 452 -33.22 -20.02 22.84
CA LEU A 452 -32.79 -19.60 21.51
C LEU A 452 -31.36 -20.10 21.25
N ASP A 453 -31.11 -20.62 20.04
CA ASP A 453 -29.73 -20.86 19.61
C ASP A 453 -29.03 -19.53 19.23
N ASP A 454 -27.70 -19.57 19.15
CA ASP A 454 -26.89 -18.36 18.87
C ASP A 454 -27.28 -17.69 17.53
N GLY A 455 -27.82 -18.46 16.57
CA GLY A 455 -28.29 -17.95 15.28
C GLY A 455 -29.63 -17.22 15.39
N GLU A 456 -30.57 -17.75 16.17
CA GLU A 456 -31.83 -17.08 16.51
C GLU A 456 -31.59 -15.79 17.31
N MET A 457 -30.65 -15.81 18.26
CA MET A 457 -30.27 -14.63 19.02
C MET A 457 -29.70 -13.52 18.13
N LEU A 458 -28.83 -13.88 17.17
CA LEU A 458 -28.29 -12.92 16.21
C LEU A 458 -29.39 -12.33 15.32
N ARG A 459 -30.32 -13.16 14.84
CA ARG A 459 -31.45 -12.71 14.00
C ARG A 459 -32.33 -11.70 14.74
N GLU A 460 -32.74 -12.03 15.96
CA GLU A 460 -33.56 -11.16 16.80
C GLU A 460 -32.84 -9.84 17.12
N MET A 461 -31.55 -9.90 17.48
CA MET A 461 -30.75 -8.71 17.72
C MET A 461 -30.68 -7.82 16.48
N ALA A 462 -30.35 -8.39 15.32
CA ALA A 462 -30.23 -7.64 14.07
C ALA A 462 -31.57 -7.02 13.63
N TYR A 463 -32.66 -7.79 13.69
CA TYR A 463 -33.99 -7.30 13.33
C TYR A 463 -34.46 -6.18 14.27
N ASN A 464 -34.42 -6.42 15.58
CA ASN A 464 -34.94 -5.46 16.55
C ASN A 464 -34.10 -4.18 16.58
N THR A 465 -32.78 -4.28 16.43
CA THR A 465 -31.89 -3.10 16.29
C THR A 465 -32.23 -2.30 15.03
N THR A 466 -32.45 -2.98 13.91
CA THR A 466 -32.82 -2.33 12.63
C THR A 466 -34.19 -1.65 12.73
N ALA A 467 -35.18 -2.32 13.32
CA ALA A 467 -36.52 -1.77 13.52
C ALA A 467 -36.47 -0.50 14.40
N LEU A 468 -35.73 -0.52 15.50
CA LEU A 468 -35.51 0.65 16.36
C LEU A 468 -34.82 1.79 15.61
N ALA A 469 -33.77 1.50 14.83
CA ALA A 469 -33.03 2.51 14.07
C ALA A 469 -33.90 3.18 12.99
N LEU A 470 -34.69 2.40 12.24
CA LEU A 470 -35.61 2.92 11.23
C LEU A 470 -36.76 3.70 11.88
N ALA A 471 -37.35 3.19 12.97
CA ALA A 471 -38.40 3.91 13.70
C ALA A 471 -37.90 5.23 14.27
N TRP A 472 -36.67 5.26 14.82
CA TRP A 472 -36.03 6.51 15.22
C TRP A 472 -35.88 7.47 14.04
N ARG A 473 -35.39 6.99 12.89
CA ARG A 473 -35.19 7.83 11.70
C ARG A 473 -36.50 8.45 11.20
N LEU A 474 -37.61 7.71 11.27
CA LEU A 474 -38.93 8.17 10.81
C LEU A 474 -39.63 9.11 11.79
N THR A 475 -39.43 8.94 13.09
CA THR A 475 -40.20 9.65 14.14
C THR A 475 -39.41 10.65 14.95
N ASP A 476 -38.08 10.66 14.81
CA ASP A 476 -37.12 11.33 15.69
C ASP A 476 -37.27 10.98 17.19
N ASN A 477 -37.96 9.88 17.53
CA ASN A 477 -38.10 9.44 18.91
C ASN A 477 -36.78 8.83 19.41
N LYS A 478 -36.05 9.62 20.20
CA LYS A 478 -34.74 9.25 20.77
C LYS A 478 -34.77 8.02 21.69
N GLN A 479 -35.94 7.57 22.15
CA GLN A 479 -36.03 6.34 22.93
C GLN A 479 -35.63 5.11 22.10
N TYR A 480 -36.05 5.06 20.83
CA TYR A 480 -35.67 3.97 19.93
C TYR A 480 -34.17 3.94 19.68
N ALA A 481 -33.54 5.09 19.44
CA ALA A 481 -32.08 5.19 19.26
C ALA A 481 -31.31 4.71 20.50
N ARG A 482 -31.73 5.11 21.71
CA ARG A 482 -31.08 4.67 22.96
C ARG A 482 -31.15 3.16 23.15
N GLN A 483 -32.30 2.56 22.84
CA GLN A 483 -32.47 1.12 22.96
C GLN A 483 -31.64 0.36 21.90
N ALA A 484 -31.57 0.86 20.66
CA ALA A 484 -30.74 0.27 19.62
C ALA A 484 -29.25 0.28 20.02
N VAL A 485 -28.77 1.40 20.58
CA VAL A 485 -27.40 1.49 21.14
C VAL A 485 -27.21 0.47 22.27
N ALA A 486 -28.16 0.34 23.19
CA ALA A 486 -28.06 -0.66 24.27
C ALA A 486 -27.97 -2.10 23.76
N PHE A 487 -28.64 -2.45 22.66
CA PHE A 487 -28.49 -3.76 22.02
C PHE A 487 -27.11 -3.94 21.39
N LEU A 488 -26.61 -2.93 20.68
CA LEU A 488 -25.28 -2.97 20.07
C LEU A 488 -24.17 -3.03 21.11
N ASP A 489 -24.28 -2.27 22.21
CA ASP A 489 -23.30 -2.28 23.30
C ASP A 489 -23.23 -3.68 23.94
N ALA A 490 -24.39 -4.27 24.25
CA ALA A 490 -24.44 -5.60 24.85
C ALA A 490 -23.92 -6.71 23.91
N TRP A 491 -24.06 -6.55 22.59
CA TRP A 491 -23.61 -7.54 21.61
C TRP A 491 -22.14 -7.37 21.19
N CYS A 492 -21.69 -6.12 21.03
CA CYS A 492 -20.41 -5.79 20.39
C CYS A 492 -19.35 -5.22 21.35
N ALA A 493 -19.74 -4.62 22.48
CA ALA A 493 -18.82 -3.90 23.37
C ALA A 493 -18.57 -4.62 24.71
N ASP A 494 -19.48 -5.49 25.15
CA ASP A 494 -19.42 -6.22 26.43
C ASP A 494 -18.85 -7.66 26.30
N THR A 495 -18.15 -7.98 25.20
CA THR A 495 -17.43 -9.26 24.98
C THR A 495 -15.98 -9.25 25.44
#